data_AF-A0A925PR34-F1
#
_entry.id   AF-A0A925PR34-F1
#
_cell.length_a   1.000
_cell.length_b   1.000
_cell.length_c   1.000
_cell.angle_alpha   90.00
_cell.angle_beta   90.00
_cell.angle_gamma   90.00
#
_symmetry.space_group_name_H-M   'P 1'
#
loop_
_entity.id
_entity.type
_entity.pdbx_description
1 polymer ?
#
loop_
_entity_poly.entity_id
_entity_poly.type
_entity_poly.pdbx_seq_one_letter_code
_entity_poly.pdbx_strand_id
1 'polypeptide(L)'
;SLGLKQTMRNPWEVFVEKYPQGTVVEGEVKNKTEFGLFLGLDGEVDGMVHLSDLDWKRPGEQVIEEYKKGDKVQAQVLDVDVEKERISLGIKQLQGGDPMQAPSASELKKGSVVTCEVAEIKESGLEVNIVGTDLTAFVKRTELSRDRAEQRTERFSVGQKFDGRVTQFDRKTRKVAVSIKALEVAEEKEAIAQYGSSDSGASLGDILGAALKQRAETPEKDEKE
;
A
#
# COMPACT_ATOMS: atom_id res chain seq x y z
N SER A 1 60.58 4.95 -1.58
CA SER A 1 60.03 5.77 -0.48
C SER A 1 58.52 5.73 -0.53
N LEU A 2 57.91 4.90 0.30
CA LEU A 2 56.45 4.72 0.38
C LEU A 2 55.88 5.88 1.20
N GLY A 3 55.23 6.81 0.51
CA GLY A 3 54.72 8.05 1.10
C GLY A 3 53.60 7.79 2.09
N LEU A 4 53.73 8.40 3.27
CA LEU A 4 52.79 8.47 4.39
C LEU A 4 51.45 9.20 4.05
N LYS A 5 50.95 9.09 2.82
CA LYS A 5 49.73 9.75 2.34
C LYS A 5 48.53 8.80 2.20
N GLN A 6 48.68 7.51 2.50
CA GLN A 6 47.61 6.51 2.47
C GLN A 6 47.00 6.20 3.85
N THR A 7 47.02 7.16 4.79
CA THR A 7 46.34 7.01 6.10
C THR A 7 45.01 7.73 6.17
N MET A 8 44.61 8.47 5.12
CA MET A 8 43.26 9.00 5.02
C MET A 8 42.38 7.89 4.46
N ARG A 9 41.45 7.41 5.29
CA ARG A 9 40.39 6.50 4.84
C ARG A 9 39.67 7.15 3.66
N ASN A 10 39.39 6.34 2.64
CA ASN A 10 38.66 6.81 1.47
C ASN A 10 37.28 7.34 1.92
N PRO A 11 36.89 8.58 1.59
CA PRO A 11 35.63 9.15 2.04
C PRO A 11 34.41 8.33 1.59
N TRP A 12 34.50 7.63 0.46
CA TRP A 12 33.46 6.70 0.00
C TRP A 12 33.33 5.44 0.87
N GLU A 13 34.45 4.90 1.40
CA GLU A 13 34.40 3.78 2.36
C GLU A 13 33.70 4.21 3.65
N VAL A 14 34.05 5.40 4.17
CA VAL A 14 33.42 5.96 5.36
C VAL A 14 31.94 6.25 5.12
N PHE A 15 31.59 6.70 3.92
CA PHE A 15 30.21 6.93 3.55
C PHE A 15 29.39 5.63 3.55
N VAL A 16 29.90 4.54 2.97
CA VAL A 16 29.21 3.22 2.98
C VAL A 16 29.06 2.68 4.40
N GLU A 17 30.08 2.85 5.26
CA GLU A 17 30.01 2.44 6.67
C GLU A 17 28.92 3.21 7.44
N LYS A 18 28.75 4.51 7.16
CA LYS A 18 27.74 5.36 7.82
C LYS A 18 26.35 5.20 7.21
N TYR A 19 26.26 5.08 5.89
CA TYR A 19 25.05 5.11 5.09
C TYR A 19 25.04 3.91 4.12
N PRO A 20 24.66 2.71 4.59
CA PRO A 20 24.53 1.56 3.72
C PRO A 20 23.42 1.77 2.68
N GLN A 21 23.45 0.97 1.60
CA GLN A 21 22.40 0.96 0.58
C GLN A 21 20.99 0.88 1.20
N GLY A 22 20.06 1.67 0.67
CA GLY A 22 18.69 1.80 1.18
C GLY A 22 18.52 2.88 2.26
N THR A 23 19.60 3.49 2.74
CA THR A 23 19.49 4.59 3.73
C THR A 23 19.07 5.89 3.05
N VAL A 24 18.29 6.71 3.75
CA VAL A 24 17.90 8.05 3.32
C VAL A 24 18.96 9.05 3.75
N VAL A 25 19.41 9.87 2.81
CA VAL A 25 20.40 10.92 3.01
C VAL A 25 19.85 12.26 2.56
N GLU A 26 20.30 13.34 3.21
CA GLU A 26 20.01 14.71 2.81
C GLU A 26 21.25 15.28 2.12
N GLY A 27 21.05 15.89 0.96
CA GLY A 27 22.12 16.46 0.14
C GLY A 27 21.76 17.82 -0.42
N GLU A 28 22.76 18.67 -0.59
CA GLU A 28 22.60 19.99 -1.20
C GLU A 28 22.86 19.90 -2.71
N VAL A 29 22.00 20.50 -3.52
CA VAL A 29 22.17 20.52 -4.98
C VAL A 29 23.41 21.34 -5.34
N LYS A 30 24.49 20.67 -5.72
CA LYS A 30 25.71 21.32 -6.23
C LYS A 30 25.54 21.72 -7.69
N ASN A 31 25.04 20.80 -8.50
CA ASN A 31 24.90 21.03 -9.93
C ASN A 31 23.73 20.23 -10.53
N LYS A 32 23.22 20.72 -11.65
CA LYS A 32 22.24 20.02 -12.48
C LYS A 32 22.75 19.90 -13.90
N THR A 33 22.53 18.75 -14.51
CA THR A 33 22.92 18.43 -15.88
C THR A 33 21.74 17.81 -16.61
N GLU A 34 21.81 17.70 -17.93
CA GLU A 34 20.72 17.09 -18.72
C GLU A 34 20.47 15.62 -18.38
N PHE A 35 21.45 14.92 -17.81
CA PHE A 35 21.36 13.50 -17.47
C PHE A 35 20.97 13.24 -16.00
N GLY A 36 21.06 14.25 -15.14
CA GLY A 36 20.83 14.05 -13.71
C GLY A 36 21.24 15.22 -12.81
N LEU A 37 20.88 15.06 -11.53
CA LEU A 37 21.08 16.03 -10.47
C LEU A 37 22.24 15.56 -9.56
N PHE A 38 23.18 16.45 -9.27
CA PHE A 38 24.30 16.17 -8.37
C PHE A 38 24.03 16.79 -7.00
N LEU A 39 23.96 15.93 -6.00
CA LEU A 39 23.77 16.28 -4.59
C LEU A 39 25.10 16.10 -3.86
N GLY A 40 25.58 17.15 -3.21
CA GLY A 40 26.67 17.06 -2.25
C GLY A 40 26.15 16.48 -0.95
N LEU A 41 26.75 15.38 -0.49
CA LEU A 41 26.38 14.68 0.73
C LEU A 41 27.38 14.97 1.85
N ASP A 42 27.05 14.52 3.06
CA ASP A 42 27.98 14.57 4.19
C ASP A 42 29.22 13.69 3.92
N GLY A 43 30.41 14.22 4.25
CA GLY A 43 31.69 13.54 4.01
C GLY A 43 32.42 13.90 2.71
N GLU A 44 32.13 15.06 2.11
CA GLU A 44 32.77 15.56 0.87
C GLU A 44 32.56 14.67 -0.37
N VAL A 45 31.60 13.74 -0.32
CA VAL A 45 31.23 12.88 -1.44
C VAL A 45 30.05 13.45 -2.21
N ASP A 46 30.03 13.18 -3.52
CA ASP A 46 28.96 13.59 -4.41
C ASP A 46 28.10 12.40 -4.82
N GLY A 47 26.79 12.57 -4.72
CA GLY A 47 25.80 11.62 -5.19
C GLY A 47 25.09 12.13 -6.45
N MET A 48 24.79 11.20 -7.36
CA MET A 48 24.11 11.50 -8.61
C MET A 48 22.72 10.87 -8.61
N VAL A 49 21.69 11.68 -8.84
CA VAL A 49 20.32 11.22 -9.09
C VAL A 49 20.08 11.23 -10.59
N HIS A 50 19.71 10.08 -11.15
CA HIS A 50 19.36 9.99 -12.57
C HIS A 50 18.01 10.67 -12.84
N LEU A 51 17.81 11.23 -14.03
CA LEU A 51 16.53 11.87 -14.43
C LEU A 51 15.33 10.93 -14.27
N SER A 52 15.54 9.63 -14.52
CA SER A 52 14.52 8.60 -14.33
C SER A 52 14.24 8.29 -12.87
N ASP A 53 15.00 8.80 -11.92
CA ASP A 53 14.84 8.57 -10.47
C ASP A 53 14.34 9.82 -9.72
N LEU A 54 13.92 10.86 -10.45
CA LEU A 54 13.38 12.09 -9.87
C LEU A 54 11.89 12.01 -9.49
N ASP A 55 11.02 11.55 -10.39
CA ASP A 55 9.55 11.51 -10.18
C ASP A 55 8.90 10.36 -10.96
N TRP A 56 7.83 9.78 -10.42
CA TRP A 56 7.05 8.72 -11.05
C TRP A 56 6.00 9.22 -12.05
N LYS A 57 5.51 10.45 -11.86
CA LYS A 57 4.34 10.99 -12.57
C LYS A 57 4.71 11.94 -13.70
N ARG A 58 5.87 12.58 -13.60
CA ARG A 58 6.30 13.64 -14.50
C ARG A 58 7.61 13.26 -15.18
N PRO A 59 7.86 13.72 -16.42
CA PRO A 59 9.13 13.51 -17.09
C PRO A 59 10.26 14.20 -16.30
N GLY A 60 11.39 13.51 -16.13
CA GLY A 60 12.52 13.98 -15.33
C GLY A 60 13.10 15.33 -15.77
N GLU A 61 12.99 15.66 -17.06
CA GLU A 61 13.43 16.94 -17.63
C GLU A 61 12.66 18.15 -17.08
N GLN A 62 11.39 18.00 -16.75
CA GLN A 62 10.62 19.11 -16.14
C GLN A 62 10.93 19.21 -14.65
N VAL A 63 11.11 18.06 -14.00
CA VAL A 63 11.32 17.99 -12.55
C VAL A 63 12.72 18.49 -12.16
N ILE A 64 13.74 18.25 -12.99
CA ILE A 64 15.09 18.76 -12.75
C ILE A 64 15.18 20.29 -12.82
N GLU A 65 14.29 20.95 -13.56
CA GLU A 65 14.24 22.41 -13.63
C GLU A 65 13.75 23.04 -12.33
N GLU A 66 12.87 22.34 -11.59
CA GLU A 66 12.31 22.80 -10.31
C GLU A 66 13.38 22.91 -9.22
N TYR A 67 14.42 22.07 -9.28
CA TYR A 67 15.53 22.10 -8.33
C TYR A 67 16.53 23.22 -8.65
N LYS A 68 16.86 24.02 -7.64
CA LYS A 68 17.86 25.09 -7.71
C LYS A 68 19.16 24.65 -7.04
N LYS A 69 20.26 25.27 -7.46
CA LYS A 69 21.56 25.09 -6.80
C LYS A 69 21.47 25.62 -5.37
N GLY A 70 21.91 24.84 -4.41
CA GLY A 70 21.81 25.15 -2.98
C GLY A 70 20.54 24.64 -2.30
N ASP A 71 19.60 24.03 -3.04
CA ASP A 71 18.43 23.43 -2.41
C ASP A 71 18.83 22.16 -1.67
N LYS A 72 18.25 21.96 -0.48
CA LYS A 72 18.40 20.74 0.29
C LYS A 72 17.35 19.73 -0.16
N VAL A 73 17.81 18.57 -0.61
CA VAL A 73 16.98 17.52 -1.18
C VAL A 73 17.29 16.22 -0.45
N GLN A 74 16.24 15.49 -0.09
CA GLN A 74 16.40 14.14 0.45
C GLN A 74 16.42 13.14 -0.70
N ALA A 75 17.29 12.14 -0.63
CA ALA A 75 17.37 11.03 -1.57
C ALA A 75 17.75 9.73 -0.85
N GLN A 76 17.36 8.58 -1.41
CA GLN A 76 17.79 7.27 -0.91
C GLN A 76 19.04 6.80 -1.67
N VAL A 77 19.98 6.19 -0.94
CA VAL A 77 21.16 5.54 -1.53
C VAL A 77 20.71 4.25 -2.23
N LEU A 78 20.87 4.17 -3.55
CA LEU A 78 20.54 2.98 -4.33
C LEU A 78 21.75 2.06 -4.44
N ASP A 79 22.88 2.64 -4.80
CA ASP A 79 24.12 1.93 -5.02
C ASP A 79 25.32 2.82 -4.71
N VAL A 80 26.41 2.20 -4.25
CA VAL A 80 27.66 2.90 -3.93
C VAL A 80 28.81 2.10 -4.52
N ASP A 81 29.46 2.68 -5.52
CA ASP A 81 30.65 2.15 -6.17
C ASP A 81 31.87 2.89 -5.60
N VAL A 82 32.56 2.23 -4.66
CA VAL A 82 33.75 2.78 -3.99
C VAL A 82 34.96 2.81 -4.93
N GLU A 83 35.04 1.89 -5.90
CA GLU A 83 36.16 1.84 -6.85
C GLU A 83 36.09 2.97 -7.87
N LYS A 84 34.87 3.32 -8.31
CA LYS A 84 34.64 4.42 -9.25
C LYS A 84 34.28 5.73 -8.58
N GLU A 85 34.25 5.78 -7.25
CA GLU A 85 33.93 6.97 -6.47
C GLU A 85 32.54 7.56 -6.83
N ARG A 86 31.53 6.69 -7.03
CA ARG A 86 30.18 7.08 -7.48
C ARG A 86 29.10 6.57 -6.54
N ILE A 87 28.23 7.49 -6.12
CA ILE A 87 27.03 7.17 -5.34
C ILE A 87 25.81 7.43 -6.22
N SER A 88 25.02 6.39 -6.44
CA SER A 88 23.74 6.49 -7.15
C SER A 88 22.62 6.72 -6.13
N LEU A 89 21.92 7.83 -6.30
CA LEU A 89 20.83 8.25 -5.43
C LEU A 89 19.49 8.21 -6.18
N GLY A 90 18.40 8.02 -5.45
CA GLY A 90 17.04 8.06 -5.98
C GLY A 90 16.07 8.83 -5.10
N ILE A 91 15.28 9.72 -5.70
CA ILE A 91 14.25 10.51 -5.00
C ILE A 91 12.89 9.80 -5.05
N LYS A 92 12.64 9.02 -6.10
CA LYS A 92 11.42 8.21 -6.31
C LYS A 92 11.02 7.35 -5.12
N GLN A 93 12.00 6.82 -4.41
CA GLN A 93 11.87 5.87 -3.33
C GLN A 93 11.34 6.55 -2.06
N LEU A 94 11.49 7.88 -1.96
CA LEU A 94 10.94 8.69 -0.87
C LEU A 94 9.47 9.07 -1.10
N GLN A 95 9.09 9.35 -2.35
CA GLN A 95 7.72 9.76 -2.70
C GLN A 95 6.71 8.60 -2.77
N GLY A 96 7.20 7.37 -2.72
CA GLY A 96 6.39 6.18 -2.90
C GLY A 96 7.21 4.97 -2.55
N GLY A 97 7.52 4.87 -1.25
CA GLY A 97 8.20 3.73 -0.67
C GLY A 97 7.65 2.41 -1.18
N ASP A 98 8.57 1.48 -1.34
CA ASP A 98 8.29 0.06 -1.41
C ASP A 98 7.21 -0.31 -0.36
N PRO A 99 6.10 -0.95 -0.75
CA PRO A 99 4.93 -1.24 0.11
C PRO A 99 5.19 -2.24 1.26
N MET A 100 6.44 -2.46 1.68
CA MET A 100 6.78 -3.55 2.59
C MET A 100 7.50 -3.15 3.88
N GLN A 101 7.97 -1.91 4.05
CA GLN A 101 8.71 -1.53 5.28
C GLN A 101 8.38 -0.17 5.92
N ALA A 102 7.30 0.50 5.53
CA ALA A 102 6.77 1.61 6.34
C ALA A 102 5.68 1.09 7.29
N PRO A 103 5.86 1.16 8.63
CA PRO A 103 4.83 0.77 9.61
C PRO A 103 3.61 1.70 9.63
N SER A 104 3.53 2.66 8.71
CA SER A 104 2.41 3.57 8.48
C SER A 104 1.61 3.27 7.20
N ALA A 105 1.86 2.14 6.52
CA ALA A 105 1.02 1.64 5.42
C ALA A 105 -0.08 0.66 5.91
N SER A 106 -0.53 0.83 7.15
CA SER A 106 -1.43 -0.10 7.84
C SER A 106 -2.91 0.27 7.73
N GLU A 107 -3.31 1.31 7.00
CA GLU A 107 -4.70 1.78 7.02
C GLU A 107 -5.47 1.61 5.71
N LEU A 108 -4.81 1.28 4.59
CA LEU A 108 -5.46 1.08 3.29
C LEU A 108 -5.04 -0.25 2.64
N LYS A 109 -5.28 -1.36 3.34
CA LYS A 109 -5.28 -2.69 2.71
C LYS A 109 -6.63 -2.92 2.02
N LYS A 110 -6.64 -3.62 0.88
CA LYS A 110 -7.89 -4.08 0.23
C LYS A 110 -8.78 -4.74 1.28
N GLY A 111 -9.99 -4.25 1.46
CA GLY A 111 -10.89 -4.66 2.53
C GLY A 111 -10.94 -3.74 3.76
N SER A 112 -10.19 -2.63 3.81
CA SER A 112 -10.39 -1.62 4.85
C SER A 112 -11.69 -0.85 4.63
N VAL A 113 -12.30 -0.47 5.75
CA VAL A 113 -13.45 0.45 5.77
C VAL A 113 -12.90 1.86 5.68
N VAL A 114 -13.39 2.62 4.70
CA VAL A 114 -13.00 3.99 4.44
C VAL A 114 -14.23 4.88 4.41
N THR A 115 -14.13 6.06 4.99
CA THR A 115 -15.18 7.08 4.88
C THR A 115 -14.99 7.81 3.55
N CYS A 116 -16.02 7.79 2.72
CA CYS A 116 -16.04 8.44 1.42
C CYS A 116 -17.05 9.59 1.41
N GLU A 117 -16.72 10.67 0.71
CA GLU A 117 -17.60 11.81 0.46
C GLU A 117 -17.99 11.84 -1.03
N VAL A 118 -19.28 11.95 -1.33
CA VAL A 118 -19.77 11.95 -2.73
C VAL A 118 -19.32 13.23 -3.44
N ALA A 119 -18.51 13.10 -4.48
CA ALA A 119 -18.08 14.21 -5.32
C ALA A 119 -19.02 14.43 -6.51
N GLU A 120 -19.39 13.35 -7.20
CA GLU A 120 -20.23 13.41 -8.41
C GLU A 120 -21.13 12.18 -8.54
N ILE A 121 -22.35 12.39 -9.05
CA ILE A 121 -23.33 11.33 -9.28
C ILE A 121 -23.43 11.09 -10.79
N LYS A 122 -23.08 9.88 -11.26
CA LYS A 122 -23.18 9.47 -12.67
C LYS A 122 -24.21 8.36 -12.85
N GLU A 123 -24.71 8.19 -14.06
CA GLU A 123 -25.70 7.15 -14.38
C GLU A 123 -25.15 5.71 -14.20
N SER A 124 -23.83 5.54 -14.22
CA SER A 124 -23.13 4.26 -14.07
C SER A 124 -22.57 4.01 -12.66
N GLY A 125 -22.58 5.02 -11.77
CA GLY A 125 -22.03 4.92 -10.43
C GLY A 125 -21.85 6.27 -9.73
N LEU A 126 -21.31 6.24 -8.51
CA LEU A 126 -20.94 7.44 -7.74
C LEU A 126 -19.43 7.61 -7.76
N GLU A 127 -18.97 8.83 -8.01
CA GLU A 127 -17.58 9.21 -7.83
C GLU A 127 -17.44 9.91 -6.47
N VAL A 128 -16.54 9.41 -5.64
CA VAL A 128 -16.46 9.75 -4.23
C VAL A 128 -15.01 9.94 -3.83
N ASN A 129 -14.72 10.89 -2.94
CA ASN A 129 -13.38 11.14 -2.42
C ASN A 129 -13.23 10.48 -1.06
N ILE A 130 -12.11 9.81 -0.82
CA ILE A 130 -11.85 9.17 0.48
C ILE A 130 -11.37 10.23 1.47
N VAL A 131 -12.09 10.43 2.57
CA VAL A 131 -11.75 11.39 3.61
C VAL A 131 -10.41 10.98 4.24
N GLY A 132 -9.43 11.88 4.25
CA GLY A 132 -8.08 11.62 4.78
C GLY A 132 -7.04 11.27 3.71
N THR A 133 -7.42 11.13 2.43
CA THR A 133 -6.48 10.93 1.32
C THR A 133 -6.92 11.68 0.05
N ASP A 134 -5.97 12.10 -0.80
CA ASP A 134 -6.27 12.68 -2.12
C ASP A 134 -6.65 11.61 -3.17
N LEU A 135 -7.29 10.52 -2.75
CA LEU A 135 -7.66 9.39 -3.61
C LEU A 135 -9.13 9.48 -4.02
N THR A 136 -9.37 9.33 -5.32
CA THR A 136 -10.71 9.26 -5.89
C THR A 136 -11.16 7.80 -5.99
N ALA A 137 -12.41 7.56 -5.60
CA ALA A 137 -13.04 6.26 -5.59
C ALA A 137 -14.29 6.25 -6.47
N PHE A 138 -14.56 5.09 -7.09
CA PHE A 138 -15.73 4.86 -7.91
C PHE A 138 -16.57 3.72 -7.31
N VAL A 139 -17.83 4.02 -6.99
CA VAL A 139 -18.80 3.06 -6.50
C VAL A 139 -19.74 2.71 -7.64
N LYS A 140 -19.79 1.42 -8.03
CA LYS A 140 -20.73 0.94 -9.04
C LYS A 140 -22.15 0.89 -8.47
N ARG A 141 -23.16 1.02 -9.34
CA ARG A 141 -24.58 0.86 -8.95
C ARG A 141 -24.90 -0.45 -8.24
N THR A 142 -24.23 -1.54 -8.63
CA THR A 142 -24.40 -2.87 -8.02
C THR A 142 -23.79 -2.99 -6.62
N GLU A 143 -22.95 -2.02 -6.24
CA GLU A 143 -22.17 -1.99 -4.99
C GLU A 143 -22.71 -0.94 -3.99
N LEU A 144 -23.76 -0.19 -4.37
CA LEU A 144 -24.44 0.80 -3.50
C LEU A 144 -25.22 0.13 -2.36
N SER A 145 -25.86 -1.01 -2.61
CA SER A 145 -26.69 -1.72 -1.62
C SER A 145 -26.88 -3.20 -2.04
N ARG A 146 -27.10 -4.06 -1.04
CA ARG A 146 -27.44 -5.48 -1.20
C ARG A 146 -28.77 -5.66 -1.94
N ASP A 147 -29.72 -4.76 -1.72
CA ASP A 147 -31.04 -4.82 -2.32
C ASP A 147 -31.11 -4.07 -3.65
N ARG A 148 -31.56 -4.79 -4.69
CA ARG A 148 -31.67 -4.24 -6.06
C ARG A 148 -32.63 -3.05 -6.14
N ALA A 149 -33.58 -2.94 -5.22
CA ALA A 149 -34.52 -1.82 -5.13
C ALA A 149 -33.88 -0.54 -4.57
N GLU A 150 -32.81 -0.66 -3.78
CA GLU A 150 -32.10 0.43 -3.09
C GLU A 150 -30.80 0.85 -3.79
N GLN A 151 -30.46 0.22 -4.93
CA GLN A 151 -29.36 0.60 -5.83
C GLN A 151 -29.62 1.90 -6.61
N ARG A 152 -30.36 2.84 -6.01
CA ARG A 152 -30.69 4.13 -6.60
C ARG A 152 -29.64 5.17 -6.23
N THR A 153 -28.98 5.72 -7.24
CA THR A 153 -28.05 6.84 -7.12
C THR A 153 -28.71 8.09 -6.54
N GLU A 154 -30.04 8.20 -6.64
CA GLU A 154 -30.87 9.28 -6.08
C GLU A 154 -30.90 9.35 -4.55
N ARG A 155 -30.46 8.29 -3.86
CA ARG A 155 -30.41 8.26 -2.39
C ARG A 155 -29.28 9.12 -1.81
N PHE A 156 -28.29 9.45 -2.64
CA PHE A 156 -27.09 10.15 -2.24
C PHE A 156 -27.11 11.58 -2.77
N SER A 157 -26.74 12.53 -1.91
CA SER A 157 -26.51 13.92 -2.30
C SER A 157 -25.00 14.18 -2.45
N VAL A 158 -24.63 15.10 -3.34
CA VAL A 158 -23.24 15.59 -3.46
C VAL A 158 -22.81 16.16 -2.10
N GLY A 159 -21.66 15.71 -1.57
CA GLY A 159 -21.14 16.05 -0.25
C GLY A 159 -21.59 15.13 0.89
N GLN A 160 -22.41 14.11 0.63
CA GLN A 160 -22.79 13.14 1.67
C GLN A 160 -21.61 12.22 1.99
N LYS A 161 -21.33 12.05 3.29
CA LYS A 161 -20.35 11.08 3.79
C LYS A 161 -21.02 9.73 4.05
N PHE A 162 -20.35 8.67 3.62
CA PHE A 162 -20.76 7.29 3.89
C PHE A 162 -19.52 6.42 4.05
N ASP A 163 -19.66 5.33 4.79
CA ASP A 163 -18.59 4.37 4.98
C ASP A 163 -18.72 3.24 3.95
N GLY A 164 -17.60 2.82 3.38
CA GLY A 164 -17.58 1.75 2.39
C GLY A 164 -16.29 0.96 2.46
N ARG A 165 -16.34 -0.29 2.02
CA ARG A 165 -15.17 -1.19 2.00
C ARG A 165 -14.46 -1.08 0.66
N VAL A 166 -13.13 -0.96 0.69
CA VAL A 166 -12.31 -0.97 -0.54
C VAL A 166 -12.29 -2.37 -1.14
N THR A 167 -12.88 -2.55 -2.33
CA THR A 167 -12.90 -3.83 -3.04
C THR A 167 -11.70 -3.98 -3.96
N GLN A 168 -11.35 -2.90 -4.67
CA GLN A 168 -10.25 -2.89 -5.62
C GLN A 168 -9.45 -1.60 -5.48
N PHE A 169 -8.13 -1.73 -5.59
CA PHE A 169 -7.22 -0.59 -5.53
C PHE A 169 -6.27 -0.69 -6.72
N ASP A 170 -6.36 0.27 -7.64
CA ASP A 170 -5.43 0.39 -8.75
C ASP A 170 -4.39 1.48 -8.44
N ARG A 171 -3.18 1.01 -8.11
CA ARG A 171 -2.04 1.87 -7.75
C ARG A 171 -1.51 2.68 -8.93
N LYS A 172 -1.73 2.23 -10.17
CA LYS A 172 -1.21 2.93 -11.36
C LYS A 172 -2.04 4.15 -11.71
N THR A 173 -3.36 4.05 -11.56
CA THR A 173 -4.30 5.12 -11.93
C THR A 173 -4.80 5.94 -10.75
N ARG A 174 -4.41 5.57 -9.51
CA ARG A 174 -4.91 6.16 -8.26
C ARG A 174 -6.43 6.07 -8.09
N LYS A 175 -7.08 5.16 -8.83
CA LYS A 175 -8.51 4.91 -8.76
C LYS A 175 -8.78 3.79 -7.76
N VAL A 176 -9.72 4.02 -6.87
CA VAL A 176 -10.17 3.05 -5.87
C VAL A 176 -11.59 2.61 -6.22
N ALA A 177 -11.94 1.35 -6.01
CA ALA A 177 -13.33 0.91 -6.04
C ALA A 177 -13.78 0.65 -4.61
N VAL A 178 -14.88 1.28 -4.23
CA VAL A 178 -15.47 1.17 -2.89
C VAL A 178 -16.86 0.54 -3.03
N SER A 179 -17.24 -0.28 -2.06
CA SER A 179 -18.53 -0.96 -2.00
C SER A 179 -19.12 -0.91 -0.60
N ILE A 180 -20.38 -0.50 -0.52
CA ILE A 180 -21.16 -0.47 0.72
C ILE A 180 -21.66 -1.90 1.02
N LYS A 181 -22.04 -2.65 -0.01
CA LYS A 181 -22.42 -4.06 0.11
C LYS A 181 -21.30 -4.92 0.71
N ALA A 182 -20.05 -4.66 0.34
CA ALA A 182 -18.92 -5.41 0.85
C ALA A 182 -18.62 -5.10 2.33
N LEU A 183 -19.05 -3.93 2.83
CA LEU A 183 -18.99 -3.60 4.26
C LEU A 183 -20.04 -4.43 5.01
N GLU A 184 -21.31 -4.37 4.59
CA GLU A 184 -22.41 -5.12 5.22
C GLU A 184 -22.19 -6.64 5.22
N VAL A 185 -21.76 -7.22 4.09
CA VAL A 185 -21.47 -8.66 3.99
C VAL A 185 -20.32 -9.06 4.89
N ALA A 186 -19.35 -8.17 5.09
CA ALA A 186 -18.23 -8.47 5.97
C ALA A 186 -18.60 -8.32 7.44
N GLU A 187 -19.38 -7.31 7.82
CA GLU A 187 -19.95 -7.19 9.16
C GLU A 187 -20.85 -8.38 9.49
N GLU A 188 -21.70 -8.81 8.56
CA GLU A 188 -22.55 -9.99 8.72
C GLU A 188 -21.71 -11.28 8.82
N LYS A 189 -20.65 -11.42 8.02
CA LYS A 189 -19.73 -12.56 8.10
C LYS A 189 -18.93 -12.58 9.41
N GLU A 190 -18.48 -11.43 9.89
CA GLU A 190 -17.80 -11.29 11.19
C GLU A 190 -18.77 -11.59 12.33
N ALA A 191 -20.01 -11.11 12.27
CA ALA A 191 -21.06 -11.42 13.24
C ALA A 191 -21.42 -12.91 13.25
N ILE A 192 -21.54 -13.55 12.08
CA ILE A 192 -21.78 -15.00 11.96
C ILE A 192 -20.60 -15.80 12.50
N ALA A 193 -19.35 -15.36 12.29
CA ALA A 193 -18.17 -16.03 12.83
C ALA A 193 -18.09 -15.91 14.36
N GLN A 194 -18.46 -14.75 14.91
CA GLN A 194 -18.44 -14.47 16.35
C GLN A 194 -19.61 -15.14 17.09
N TYR A 195 -20.77 -15.27 16.44
CA TYR A 195 -21.94 -15.95 16.99
C TYR A 195 -21.90 -17.48 16.78
N GLY A 196 -21.37 -17.93 15.64
CA GLY A 196 -21.18 -19.36 15.33
C GLY A 196 -20.09 -20.05 16.16
N SER A 197 -19.23 -19.28 16.83
CA SER A 197 -18.26 -19.80 17.80
C SER A 197 -18.78 -19.89 19.23
N SER A 198 -19.99 -19.40 19.50
CA SER A 198 -20.53 -19.35 20.87
C SER A 198 -21.61 -20.40 21.18
N ASP A 199 -22.32 -21.00 20.20
CA ASP A 199 -23.33 -22.03 20.53
C ASP A 199 -23.79 -22.92 19.36
N SER A 200 -22.92 -23.70 18.73
CA SER A 200 -23.35 -24.76 17.78
C SER A 200 -22.42 -25.96 17.81
N GLY A 201 -22.28 -26.55 18.98
CA GLY A 201 -21.54 -27.79 19.24
C GLY A 201 -22.24 -29.07 18.76
N ALA A 202 -22.98 -29.02 17.66
CA ALA A 202 -23.39 -30.23 16.94
C ALA A 202 -23.78 -29.83 15.52
N SER A 203 -22.90 -30.09 14.56
CA SER A 203 -23.33 -30.04 13.17
C SER A 203 -24.42 -31.10 13.00
N LEU A 204 -25.47 -30.79 12.24
CA LEU A 204 -26.55 -31.73 11.94
C LEU A 204 -26.02 -33.07 11.36
N GLY A 205 -24.79 -33.05 10.82
CA GLY A 205 -24.06 -34.23 10.35
C GLY A 205 -23.49 -35.11 11.46
N ASP A 206 -23.13 -34.57 12.62
CA ASP A 206 -22.60 -35.34 13.76
C ASP A 206 -23.73 -36.10 14.49
N ILE A 207 -24.91 -35.48 14.63
CA ILE A 207 -26.10 -36.11 15.22
C ILE A 207 -26.63 -37.22 14.30
N LEU A 208 -26.69 -36.98 12.98
CA LEU A 208 -27.17 -37.97 12.02
C LEU A 208 -26.18 -39.14 11.84
N GLY A 209 -24.87 -38.85 11.87
CA GLY A 209 -23.81 -39.86 11.81
C GLY A 209 -23.76 -40.76 13.05
N ALA A 210 -23.99 -40.19 14.24
CA ALA A 210 -24.07 -40.97 15.49
C ALA A 210 -25.28 -41.92 15.52
N ALA A 211 -26.45 -41.46 15.03
CA ALA A 211 -27.65 -42.29 14.96
C ALA A 211 -27.52 -43.43 13.93
N LEU A 212 -26.82 -43.21 12.81
CA LEU A 212 -26.55 -44.26 11.81
C LEU A 212 -25.52 -45.29 12.30
N LYS A 213 -24.49 -44.88 13.06
CA LYS A 213 -23.52 -45.80 13.67
C LYS A 213 -24.13 -46.66 14.77
N GLN A 214 -24.97 -46.09 15.65
CA GLN A 214 -25.66 -46.88 16.69
C GLN A 214 -26.57 -47.95 16.11
N ARG A 215 -27.16 -47.70 14.93
CA ARG A 215 -28.00 -48.69 14.23
C ARG A 215 -27.20 -49.77 13.49
N ALA A 216 -25.91 -49.52 13.22
CA ALA A 216 -25.00 -50.48 12.61
C ALA A 216 -24.26 -51.35 13.66
N GLU A 217 -24.21 -50.93 14.93
CA GLU A 217 -23.51 -51.63 16.03
C GLU A 217 -24.43 -52.45 16.95
N THR A 218 -25.71 -52.65 16.60
CA THR A 218 -26.56 -53.60 17.35
C THR A 218 -26.44 -54.99 16.70
N PRO A 219 -25.67 -55.94 17.26
CA PRO A 219 -25.73 -57.33 16.83
C PRO A 219 -27.10 -57.91 17.25
N GLU A 220 -27.78 -58.56 16.31
CA GLU A 220 -28.81 -59.55 16.61
C GLU A 220 -28.30 -60.51 17.70
N LYS A 221 -28.92 -60.48 18.87
CA LYS A 221 -28.88 -61.58 19.82
C LYS A 221 -30.31 -62.07 20.04
N ASP A 222 -30.62 -63.08 19.24
CA ASP A 222 -31.33 -64.32 19.57
C ASP A 222 -32.60 -64.22 20.44
N GLU A 223 -33.74 -64.38 19.77
CA GLU A 223 -34.80 -65.28 20.24
C GLU A 223 -34.24 -66.70 20.42
N LYS A 224 -34.31 -67.25 21.64
CA LYS A 224 -34.88 -68.59 21.92
C LYS A 224 -34.77 -68.98 23.40
N GLU A 225 -35.90 -69.55 23.85
CA GLU A 225 -36.20 -70.28 25.11
C GLU A 225 -36.36 -69.48 26.42
#